data_AF-A0ABD7LNE0-F1
#
_entry.id   AF-A0ABD7LNE0-F1
#
_cell.length_a   1.000
_cell.length_b   1.000
_cell.length_c   1.000
_cell.angle_alpha   90.00
_cell.angle_beta   90.00
_cell.angle_gamma   90.00
#
_symmetry.space_group_name_H-M   'P 1'
#
loop_
_entity.id
_entity.type
_entity.pdbx_description
1 polymer ?
#
loop_
_entity_poly.entity_id
_entity_poly.type
_entity_poly.pdbx_seq_one_letter_code
_entity_poly.pdbx_strand_id
1 'polypeptide(L)'
;MATLAKKGSLIGVVGRIQTRTYDNQQGQRVYVTEVVADNFQLLESKAATESRAHADQSSTSPSTATFEQRNTATPNNNGLNASQNPFGGQSIDISDDDLPF
;
A
#
# COMPACT_ATOMS: atom_id res chain seq x y z
N MET A 1 10.87 22.33 -2.81
CA MET A 1 11.57 21.04 -3.09
C MET A 1 10.53 19.94 -2.96
N ALA A 2 10.23 19.20 -4.03
CA ALA A 2 9.32 18.06 -3.95
C ALA A 2 10.10 16.82 -3.50
N THR A 3 9.68 16.19 -2.41
CA THR A 3 10.22 14.90 -1.96
C THR A 3 9.47 13.77 -2.66
N LEU A 4 10.13 13.12 -3.63
CA LEU A 4 9.54 12.02 -4.41
C LEU A 4 9.54 10.67 -3.65
N ALA A 5 10.43 10.51 -2.68
CA ALA A 5 10.52 9.32 -1.83
C ALA A 5 10.62 9.72 -0.35
N LYS A 6 10.08 8.87 0.53
CA LYS A 6 10.18 9.02 1.99
C LYS A 6 10.79 7.76 2.61
N LYS A 7 11.09 7.82 3.90
CA LYS A 7 11.53 6.63 4.64
C LYS A 7 10.50 5.51 4.47
N GLY A 8 10.98 4.33 4.10
CA GLY A 8 10.14 3.16 3.83
C GLY A 8 9.56 3.10 2.42
N SER A 9 9.82 4.08 1.55
CA SER A 9 9.42 3.98 0.14
C SER A 9 10.14 2.83 -0.57
N LEU A 10 9.41 2.02 -1.32
CA LEU A 10 9.99 1.03 -2.22
C LEU A 10 10.51 1.74 -3.48
N ILE A 11 11.82 1.69 -3.68
CA ILE A 11 12.50 2.33 -4.80
C ILE A 11 13.43 1.35 -5.51
N GLY A 12 13.53 1.50 -6.83
CA GLY A 12 14.60 0.92 -7.65
C GLY A 12 15.65 1.99 -7.93
N VAL A 13 16.93 1.63 -7.88
CA VAL A 13 18.05 2.54 -8.14
C VAL A 13 18.98 1.92 -9.17
N VAL A 14 19.39 2.71 -10.15
CA VAL A 14 20.42 2.36 -11.13
C VAL A 14 21.56 3.36 -11.00
N GLY A 15 22.78 2.86 -10.89
CA GLY A 15 23.96 3.69 -10.71
C GLY A 15 25.23 2.87 -10.62
N ARG A 16 26.29 3.49 -10.11
CA ARG A 16 27.61 2.87 -9.92
C ARG A 16 27.96 2.70 -8.46
N ILE A 17 28.70 1.64 -8.15
CA ILE A 17 29.29 1.44 -6.83
C ILE A 17 30.53 2.31 -6.69
N GLN A 18 30.66 2.98 -5.56
CA GLN A 18 31.85 3.72 -5.17
C GLN A 18 32.29 3.29 -3.78
N THR A 19 33.58 3.01 -3.63
CA THR A 19 34.19 2.73 -2.34
C THR A 19 35.17 3.84 -2.00
N ARG A 20 35.05 4.42 -0.81
CA ARG A 20 35.96 5.44 -0.29
C ARG A 20 36.34 5.16 1.15
N THR A 21 37.41 5.82 1.60
CA THR A 21 37.89 5.72 2.98
C THR A 21 38.09 7.09 3.59
N TYR A 22 37.84 7.21 4.89
CA TYR A 22 38.22 8.38 5.68
C TYR A 22 38.61 7.94 7.10
N ASP A 23 39.38 8.78 7.79
CA ASP A 23 39.72 8.56 9.20
C ASP A 23 38.71 9.33 10.08
N ASN A 24 38.11 8.65 11.06
CA ASN A 24 37.18 9.29 11.99
C ASN A 24 37.92 10.08 13.09
N GLN A 25 37.18 10.78 13.97
CA GLN A 25 37.78 11.60 15.03
C GLN A 25 38.67 10.82 16.02
N GLN A 26 38.55 9.49 16.07
CA GLN A 26 39.32 8.59 16.92
C GLN A 26 40.56 8.02 16.19
N GLY A 27 40.83 8.46 14.95
CA GLY A 27 41.94 7.98 14.13
C GLY A 27 41.71 6.60 13.50
N GLN A 28 40.48 6.08 13.52
CA GLN A 28 40.16 4.79 12.91
C GLN A 28 39.79 4.98 11.44
N ARG A 29 40.35 4.13 10.57
CA ARG A 29 40.00 4.10 9.15
C ARG A 29 38.62 3.47 8.94
N VAL A 30 37.73 4.23 8.32
CA VAL A 30 36.36 3.82 7.96
C VAL A 30 36.29 3.59 6.46
N TYR A 31 35.71 2.45 6.05
CA TYR A 31 35.43 2.11 4.65
C TYR A 31 33.94 2.34 4.38
N VAL A 32 33.63 3.07 3.32
CA VAL A 32 32.26 3.36 2.90
C VAL A 32 32.08 2.81 1.49
N THR A 33 31.08 1.96 1.32
CA THR A 33 30.58 1.54 0.01
C THR A 33 29.24 2.20 -0.22
N GLU A 34 29.13 2.98 -1.28
CA GLU A 34 27.92 3.74 -1.64
C GLU A 34 27.52 3.48 -3.09
N VAL A 35 26.24 3.71 -3.40
CA VAL A 35 25.73 3.71 -4.77
C VAL A 35 25.55 5.17 -5.18
N VAL A 36 26.30 5.61 -6.20
CA VAL A 36 26.05 6.91 -6.83
C VAL A 36 24.99 6.71 -7.90
N ALA A 37 23.79 7.20 -7.63
CA ALA A 37 22.62 6.98 -8.48
C ALA A 37 22.67 7.86 -9.74
N ASP A 38 22.47 7.24 -10.91
CA ASP A 38 22.26 7.94 -12.17
C ASP A 38 20.74 8.09 -12.44
N ASN A 39 19.94 7.10 -12.03
CA ASN A 39 18.48 7.12 -12.10
C ASN A 39 17.84 6.38 -10.91
N PHE A 40 16.60 6.74 -10.56
CA PHE A 40 15.80 5.98 -9.61
C PHE A 40 14.32 6.01 -10.00
N GLN A 41 13.60 4.97 -9.58
CA GLN A 41 12.17 4.82 -9.81
C GLN A 41 11.46 4.50 -8.50
N LEU A 42 10.30 5.13 -8.27
CA LEU A 42 9.39 4.72 -7.21
C LEU A 42 8.59 3.50 -7.68
N LEU A 43 8.65 2.41 -6.91
CA LEU A 43 8.02 1.14 -7.25
C LEU A 43 6.69 0.92 -6.51
N GLU A 44 6.15 1.98 -5.92
CA GLU A 44 4.90 1.94 -5.15
C GLU A 44 3.71 2.26 -6.06
N SER A 45 2.59 1.58 -5.85
CA SER A 45 1.34 2.00 -6.48
C SER A 45 0.91 3.36 -5.90
N LYS A 46 0.25 4.18 -6.71
CA LYS A 46 -0.30 5.48 -6.28
C LYS A 46 -1.19 5.34 -5.02
N ALA A 47 -1.99 4.27 -4.96
CA ALA A 47 -2.82 3.94 -3.79
C ALA A 47 -1.99 3.66 -2.52
N ALA A 48 -0.85 2.97 -2.65
CA ALA A 48 0.06 2.73 -1.54
C ALA A 48 0.79 4.01 -1.09
N THR A 49 1.00 4.96 -2.00
CA THR A 49 1.54 6.29 -1.66
C THR A 49 0.51 7.13 -0.91
N GLU A 50 -0.75 7.15 -1.37
CA GLU A 50 -1.86 7.91 -0.77
C GLU A 50 -2.27 7.38 0.62
N SER A 51 -2.33 6.06 0.81
CA SER A 51 -2.63 5.46 2.11
C SER A 51 -1.61 5.84 3.19
N ARG A 52 -0.32 5.92 2.82
CA ARG A 52 0.72 6.42 3.74
C ARG A 52 0.70 7.92 3.94
N ALA A 53 0.04 8.70 3.08
CA ALA A 53 -0.17 10.13 3.31
C ALA A 53 -1.31 10.34 4.34
N HIS A 54 -2.34 9.49 4.29
CA HIS A 54 -3.43 9.52 5.28
C HIS A 54 -3.04 8.97 6.66
N ALA A 55 -2.14 7.98 6.73
CA ALA A 55 -1.65 7.44 8.00
C ALA A 55 -0.81 8.45 8.82
N ASP A 56 -0.23 9.47 8.19
CA ASP A 56 0.53 10.54 8.86
C ASP A 56 -0.40 11.63 9.45
N GLN A 57 -1.69 11.63 9.08
CA GLN A 57 -2.70 12.59 9.55
C GLN A 57 -3.62 12.06 10.66
N SER A 58 -3.42 10.84 11.17
CA SER A 58 -4.29 10.26 12.21
C SER A 58 -3.95 10.71 13.64
N SER A 59 -3.73 12.00 13.84
CA SER A 59 -3.50 12.62 15.15
C SER A 59 -4.33 13.90 15.33
N THR A 60 -5.61 13.92 14.93
CA THR A 60 -6.60 14.87 15.49
C THR A 60 -8.00 14.31 15.25
N SER A 61 -8.61 13.74 16.29
CA SER A 61 -10.05 13.55 16.36
C SER A 61 -10.75 14.92 16.41
N PRO A 62 -11.91 15.06 15.75
CA PRO A 62 -13.05 15.60 16.46
C PRO A 62 -14.22 14.63 16.38
N SER A 63 -14.68 14.28 17.58
CA SER A 63 -15.99 13.72 17.88
C SER A 63 -17.12 14.43 17.12
N THR A 64 -18.07 13.67 16.58
CA THR A 64 -19.45 14.16 16.45
C THR A 64 -20.41 13.01 16.69
N ALA A 65 -21.26 13.22 17.69
CA ALA A 65 -22.23 12.27 18.21
C ALA A 65 -23.53 12.28 17.38
N THR A 66 -24.14 11.09 17.28
CA THR A 66 -25.59 10.80 17.35
C THR A 66 -26.51 11.42 16.28
N PHE A 67 -27.26 10.58 15.55
CA PHE A 67 -28.74 10.56 15.60
C PHE A 67 -29.28 9.19 15.16
N GLU A 68 -30.26 8.74 15.92
CA GLU A 68 -30.90 7.44 15.95
C GLU A 68 -31.87 7.23 14.78
N GLN A 69 -32.01 6.00 14.26
CA GLN A 69 -33.35 5.47 13.99
C GLN A 69 -33.40 3.94 14.14
N ARG A 70 -34.53 3.52 14.72
CA ARG A 70 -34.82 2.30 15.46
C ARG A 70 -35.57 1.27 14.59
N ASN A 71 -35.43 -0.01 14.95
CA ASN A 71 -36.32 -1.18 14.71
C ASN A 71 -36.35 -1.74 13.26
N THR A 72 -36.39 -3.06 12.98
CA THR A 72 -37.08 -4.20 13.62
C THR A 72 -36.36 -5.54 13.38
N ALA A 73 -36.68 -6.53 14.22
CA ALA A 73 -36.17 -7.90 14.29
C ALA A 73 -36.30 -8.79 13.02
N THR A 74 -35.37 -9.75 12.93
CA THR A 74 -35.28 -11.02 12.15
C THR A 74 -36.55 -11.91 12.28
N PRO A 75 -36.85 -12.96 11.45
CA PRO A 75 -35.94 -13.74 10.57
C PRO A 75 -36.51 -14.32 9.22
N ASN A 76 -35.59 -14.88 8.43
CA ASN A 76 -35.70 -16.10 7.59
C ASN A 76 -36.31 -16.09 6.16
N ASN A 77 -35.52 -16.73 5.28
CA ASN A 77 -35.86 -17.56 4.11
C ASN A 77 -36.37 -16.96 2.77
N ASN A 78 -35.49 -17.14 1.78
CA ASN A 78 -35.74 -17.73 0.46
C ASN A 78 -36.33 -16.84 -0.65
N GLY A 79 -35.44 -16.46 -1.57
CA GLY A 79 -35.63 -16.70 -3.01
C GLY A 79 -36.45 -15.67 -3.78
N LEU A 80 -35.84 -14.55 -4.18
CA LEU A 80 -36.36 -13.70 -5.26
C LEU A 80 -35.20 -13.17 -6.14
N ASN A 81 -34.93 -13.96 -7.19
CA ASN A 81 -34.51 -13.58 -8.55
C ASN A 81 -34.00 -12.14 -8.77
N ALA A 82 -32.69 -11.95 -8.59
CA ALA A 82 -31.92 -10.81 -9.10
C ALA A 82 -31.65 -10.98 -10.61
N SER A 83 -32.71 -10.99 -11.42
CA SER A 83 -32.57 -10.95 -12.86
C SER A 83 -32.23 -9.51 -13.28
N GLN A 84 -31.01 -9.36 -13.82
CA GLN A 84 -30.50 -8.24 -14.63
C GLN A 84 -29.77 -7.10 -13.89
N ASN A 85 -28.68 -7.43 -13.20
CA ASN A 85 -27.53 -6.52 -13.09
C ASN A 85 -26.39 -7.01 -14.01
N PRO A 86 -26.03 -6.29 -15.09
CA PRO A 86 -25.02 -6.74 -16.05
C PRO A 86 -23.57 -6.57 -15.58
N PHE A 87 -23.35 -6.08 -14.35
CA PHE A 87 -22.03 -6.00 -13.69
C PHE A 87 -22.08 -6.45 -12.23
N GLY A 88 -23.09 -7.22 -11.85
CA GLY A 88 -23.26 -7.71 -10.47
C GLY A 88 -23.61 -9.19 -10.45
N GLY A 89 -22.64 -10.03 -10.07
CA GLY A 89 -22.90 -11.35 -9.50
C GLY A 89 -23.13 -12.50 -10.48
N GLN A 90 -22.18 -12.75 -11.38
CA GLN A 90 -21.93 -14.15 -11.77
C GLN A 90 -20.69 -14.60 -11.01
N SER A 91 -20.87 -15.33 -9.91
CA SER A 91 -19.79 -16.14 -9.36
C SER A 91 -19.44 -17.16 -10.45
N ILE A 92 -18.27 -17.02 -11.07
CA ILE A 92 -17.69 -18.08 -11.88
C ILE A 92 -17.60 -19.31 -10.97
N ASP A 93 -18.34 -20.37 -11.29
CA ASP A 93 -18.36 -21.63 -10.57
C ASP A 93 -17.32 -22.55 -11.21
N ILE A 94 -16.05 -22.43 -10.77
CA ILE A 94 -14.97 -23.34 -11.18
C ILE A 94 -14.99 -24.53 -10.23
N SER A 95 -15.30 -25.70 -10.77
CA SER A 95 -15.18 -26.97 -10.04
C SER A 95 -13.71 -27.42 -10.01
N ASP A 96 -13.28 -28.10 -8.94
CA ASP A 96 -11.90 -28.61 -8.80
C ASP A 96 -11.48 -29.53 -9.98
N ASP A 97 -12.43 -30.15 -10.68
CA ASP A 97 -12.23 -30.99 -11.88
C ASP A 97 -11.87 -30.19 -13.16
N ASP A 98 -12.09 -28.88 -13.18
CA ASP A 98 -11.87 -28.01 -14.36
C ASP A 98 -10.50 -27.31 -14.33
N LEU A 99 -9.64 -27.68 -13.37
CA LEU A 99 -8.27 -27.20 -13.28
C LEU A 99 -7.32 -28.13 -14.06
N PRO A 100 -6.47 -27.59 -14.96
CA PRO A 100 -5.49 -28.41 -15.66
C PRO A 100 -4.44 -28.93 -14.68
N PHE A 101 -4.23 -30.25 -14.70
CA PHE A 101 -3.09 -30.92 -14.04
C PHE A 101 -1.76 -30.62 -14.76
#